data_AF-A0A6N2L3J5-F1
#
_entry.id   AF-A0A6N2L3J5-F1
#
_cell.length_a   1.000
_cell.length_b   1.000
_cell.length_c   1.000
_cell.angle_alpha   90.00
_cell.angle_beta   90.00
_cell.angle_gamma   90.00
#
_symmetry.space_group_name_H-M   'P 1'
#
loop_
_entity.id
_entity.type
_entity.pdbx_description
1 polymer ?
#
loop_
_entity_poly.entity_id
_entity_poly.type
_entity_poly.pdbx_seq_one_letter_code
_entity_poly.pdbx_strand_id
1 'polypeptide(L)'
;MKHQGIKTPTICNIFDTEGELAAAVASVEAVEKFLTSSWIQQSKQNIFSAPVMMVDANLSLPALKASCQCTLAAESNTPVWFEPVSVAKSRRIVSVVKYVVLPH
;
A
#
# COMPACT_ATOMS: atom_id res chain seq x y z
N MET A 1 -8.14 -19.28 6.65
CA MET A 1 -9.60 -19.20 6.37
C MET A 1 -9.80 -18.55 5.01
N LYS A 2 -10.60 -19.12 4.11
CA LYS A 2 -11.04 -18.39 2.90
C LYS A 2 -12.03 -17.32 3.36
N HIS A 3 -11.70 -16.04 3.18
CA HIS A 3 -12.62 -14.94 3.48
C HIS A 3 -13.74 -14.95 2.43
N GLN A 4 -14.83 -15.65 2.73
CA GLN A 4 -16.02 -15.63 1.89
C GLN A 4 -16.60 -14.21 1.88
N GLY A 5 -16.71 -13.61 0.71
CA GLY A 5 -17.30 -12.28 0.52
C GLY A 5 -16.33 -11.12 0.27
N ILE A 6 -15.01 -11.32 0.41
CA ILE A 6 -14.04 -10.32 -0.04
C ILE A 6 -13.84 -10.50 -1.55
N LYS A 7 -14.23 -9.49 -2.33
CA LYS A 7 -14.00 -9.47 -3.78
C LYS A 7 -12.57 -9.04 -4.06
N THR A 8 -11.87 -9.79 -4.91
CA THR A 8 -10.54 -9.39 -5.39
C THR A 8 -10.63 -8.04 -6.10
N PRO A 9 -9.77 -7.06 -5.74
CA PRO A 9 -9.71 -5.76 -6.42
C PRO A 9 -9.61 -5.91 -7.93
N THR A 10 -10.41 -5.15 -8.67
CA THR A 10 -10.42 -5.17 -10.15
C THR A 10 -10.46 -3.74 -10.67
N ILE A 11 -9.74 -3.49 -11.77
CA ILE A 11 -9.76 -2.22 -12.49
C ILE A 11 -10.13 -2.52 -13.94
N CYS A 12 -11.10 -1.79 -14.48
CA CYS A 12 -11.46 -1.82 -15.89
C CYS A 12 -10.98 -0.51 -16.53
N ASN A 13 -10.04 -0.62 -17.47
CA ASN A 13 -9.49 0.50 -18.22
C ASN A 13 -9.99 0.45 -19.66
N ILE A 14 -10.41 1.60 -20.18
CA ILE A 14 -10.79 1.80 -21.57
C ILE A 14 -9.80 2.80 -22.14
N PHE A 15 -9.15 2.43 -23.23
CA PHE A 15 -8.13 3.24 -23.90
C PHE A 15 -8.70 3.88 -25.17
N ASP A 16 -8.17 5.03 -25.55
CA ASP A 16 -8.48 5.67 -26.83
C ASP A 16 -7.64 5.08 -27.99
N THR A 17 -7.73 5.69 -29.18
CA THR A 17 -7.00 5.25 -30.38
C THR A 17 -5.50 5.47 -30.29
N GLU A 18 -5.04 6.35 -29.40
CA GLU A 18 -3.62 6.65 -29.18
C GLU A 18 -3.01 5.74 -28.10
N GLY A 19 -3.83 4.96 -27.41
CA GLY A 19 -3.41 4.07 -26.32
C GLY A 19 -3.40 4.75 -24.95
N GLU A 20 -3.92 5.97 -24.83
CA GLU A 20 -4.05 6.70 -23.58
C GLU A 20 -5.33 6.29 -22.84
N LEU A 21 -5.34 6.47 -21.52
CA LEU A 21 -6.47 6.08 -20.67
C LEU A 21 -7.65 7.05 -20.87
N ALA A 22 -8.68 6.62 -21.61
CA ALA A 22 -9.88 7.41 -21.86
C ALA A 22 -10.88 7.35 -20.70
N ALA A 23 -11.05 6.18 -20.08
CA ALA A 23 -11.92 5.99 -18.92
C ALA A 23 -11.44 4.82 -18.05
N ALA A 24 -11.72 4.87 -16.75
CA ALA A 24 -11.41 3.79 -15.83
C ALA A 24 -12.46 3.65 -14.72
N VAL A 25 -12.74 2.41 -14.34
CA VAL A 25 -13.52 2.08 -13.14
C VAL A 25 -12.67 1.20 -12.23
N ALA A 26 -12.39 1.68 -11.02
CA ALA A 26 -11.58 0.98 -10.03
C ALA A 26 -12.44 0.46 -8.87
N SER A 27 -12.60 -0.85 -8.78
CA SER A 27 -13.20 -1.54 -7.62
C SER A 27 -12.08 -2.08 -6.75
N VAL A 28 -11.49 -1.22 -5.91
CA VAL A 28 -10.28 -1.54 -5.12
C VAL A 28 -10.47 -1.39 -3.60
N GLU A 29 -11.70 -1.16 -3.16
CA GLU A 29 -12.04 -0.92 -1.74
C GLU A 29 -11.65 -2.06 -0.81
N ALA A 30 -11.55 -3.28 -1.34
CA ALA A 30 -11.18 -4.44 -0.54
C ALA A 30 -9.79 -4.27 0.10
N VAL A 31 -8.85 -3.59 -0.56
CA VAL A 31 -7.53 -3.29 0.03
C VAL A 31 -7.68 -2.39 1.25
N GLU A 32 -8.41 -1.27 1.11
CA GLU A 32 -8.58 -0.31 2.20
C GLU A 32 -9.33 -0.89 3.39
N LYS A 33 -10.32 -1.76 3.13
CA LYS A 33 -11.20 -2.36 4.15
C LYS A 33 -10.60 -3.58 4.84
N PHE A 34 -9.90 -4.44 4.11
CA PHE A 34 -9.50 -5.76 4.62
C PHE A 34 -7.99 -5.94 4.79
N LEU A 35 -7.15 -5.11 4.17
CA LEU A 35 -5.71 -5.11 4.44
C LEU A 35 -5.42 -4.26 5.69
N THR A 36 -5.84 -4.78 6.84
CA THR A 36 -5.85 -4.05 8.11
C THR A 36 -4.46 -4.03 8.77
N SER A 37 -4.29 -3.12 9.74
CA SER A 37 -3.09 -3.08 10.59
C SER A 37 -2.82 -4.42 11.28
N SER A 38 -3.86 -5.12 11.77
CA SER A 38 -3.69 -6.42 12.44
C SER A 38 -3.25 -7.52 11.48
N TRP A 39 -3.67 -7.46 10.21
CA TRP A 39 -3.19 -8.38 9.18
C TRP A 39 -1.71 -8.15 8.88
N ILE A 40 -1.31 -6.88 8.68
CA ILE A 40 0.09 -6.49 8.41
C ILE A 40 1.01 -6.95 9.55
N GLN A 41 0.56 -6.79 10.80
CA GLN A 41 1.35 -7.15 11.98
C GLN A 41 1.68 -8.65 12.08
N GLN A 42 0.93 -9.53 11.41
CA GLN A 42 1.24 -10.97 11.35
C GLN A 42 2.50 -11.24 10.53
N SER A 43 2.89 -10.32 9.63
CA SER A 43 4.07 -10.43 8.77
C SER A 43 5.27 -9.62 9.28
N LYS A 44 5.27 -9.17 10.54
CA LYS A 44 6.35 -8.36 11.14
C LYS A 44 7.75 -8.91 10.91
N GLN A 45 7.92 -10.24 11.04
CA GLN A 45 9.23 -10.88 10.86
C GLN A 45 9.72 -10.80 9.41
N ASN A 46 8.81 -10.90 8.44
CA ASN A 46 9.16 -10.74 7.02
C ASN A 46 9.47 -9.28 6.68
N ILE A 47 8.75 -8.35 7.31
CA ILE A 47 8.98 -6.92 7.17
C ILE A 47 10.39 -6.56 7.68
N PHE A 48 10.76 -7.10 8.84
CA PHE A 48 12.05 -6.90 9.47
C PHE A 48 13.22 -7.39 8.63
N SER A 49 13.11 -8.60 8.06
CA SER A 49 14.20 -9.22 7.31
C SER A 49 14.29 -8.75 5.86
N ALA A 50 13.31 -7.97 5.39
CA ALA A 50 13.31 -7.47 4.03
C ALA A 50 14.39 -6.38 3.85
N PRO A 51 15.11 -6.39 2.71
CA PRO A 51 16.07 -5.34 2.39
C PRO A 51 15.40 -4.00 2.10
N VAL A 52 14.14 -4.03 1.63
CA VAL A 52 13.29 -2.86 1.38
C VAL A 52 11.84 -3.27 1.66
N MET A 53 11.09 -2.37 2.30
CA MET A 53 9.63 -2.46 2.37
C MET A 53 9.02 -1.48 1.35
N MET A 54 8.30 -1.99 0.36
CA MET A 54 7.48 -1.15 -0.52
C MET A 54 6.03 -1.15 -0.03
N VAL A 55 5.45 0.04 0.11
CA VAL A 55 4.03 0.25 0.39
C VAL A 55 3.43 1.11 -0.71
N ASP A 56 2.22 0.78 -1.15
CA ASP A 56 1.49 1.61 -2.10
C ASP A 56 0.43 2.46 -1.39
N ALA A 57 -0.02 3.51 -2.07
CA ALA A 57 -1.08 4.37 -1.57
C ALA A 57 -2.49 3.75 -1.64
N ASN A 58 -2.65 2.49 -2.07
CA ASN A 58 -3.94 1.78 -1.97
C ASN A 58 -4.24 1.37 -0.51
N LEU A 59 -3.22 1.21 0.32
CA LEU A 59 -3.39 1.00 1.76
C LEU A 59 -4.14 2.16 2.44
N SER A 60 -4.99 1.82 3.40
CA SER A 60 -5.64 2.81 4.27
C SER A 60 -4.61 3.49 5.19
N LEU A 61 -4.93 4.69 5.71
CA LEU A 61 -4.02 5.42 6.60
C LEU A 61 -3.57 4.62 7.83
N PRO A 62 -4.45 3.87 8.54
CA PRO A 62 -4.00 3.01 9.64
C PRO A 62 -3.08 1.88 9.19
N ALA A 63 -3.30 1.31 8.00
CA ALA A 63 -2.47 0.25 7.45
C ALA A 63 -1.08 0.77 7.04
N LEU A 64 -1.01 1.94 6.40
CA LEU A 64 0.26 2.61 6.07
C LEU A 64 1.10 2.90 7.32
N LYS A 65 0.47 3.50 8.35
CA LYS A 65 1.15 3.78 9.62
C LYS A 65 1.63 2.51 10.30
N ALA A 66 0.80 1.48 10.35
CA ALA A 66 1.18 0.19 10.95
C ALA A 66 2.35 -0.46 10.21
N SER A 67 2.37 -0.40 8.87
CA SER A 67 3.49 -0.90 8.05
C SER A 67 4.79 -0.17 8.39
N CYS A 68 4.77 1.17 8.39
CA CYS A 68 5.94 1.99 8.74
C CYS A 68 6.38 1.83 10.21
N GLN A 69 5.45 1.60 11.13
CA GLN A 69 5.79 1.33 12.53
C GLN A 69 6.45 -0.03 12.70
N CYS A 70 6.10 -1.02 11.87
CA CYS A 70 6.74 -2.34 11.92
C CYS A 70 8.23 -2.27 11.57
N THR A 71 8.65 -1.35 10.68
CA THR A 71 10.09 -1.17 10.36
C THR A 71 10.86 -0.51 11.50
N LEU A 72 10.22 0.41 12.23
CA LEU A 72 10.83 1.08 13.38
C LEU A 72 10.89 0.24 14.65
N ALA A 73 9.86 -0.55 14.92
CA ALA A 73 9.71 -1.28 16.19
C ALA A 73 10.79 -2.35 16.44
N ALA A 74 11.61 -2.66 15.44
CA ALA A 74 12.59 -3.72 15.50
C ALA A 74 14.04 -3.23 15.25
N GLU A 75 14.31 -1.91 15.32
CA GLU A 75 15.62 -1.32 15.00
C GLU A 75 16.15 -1.71 13.59
N SER A 76 15.25 -2.18 12.73
CA SER A 76 15.62 -2.91 11.51
C SER A 76 16.22 -2.04 10.41
N ASN A 77 16.13 -0.72 10.55
CA ASN A 77 16.49 0.25 9.51
C ASN A 77 15.96 -0.13 8.11
N THR A 78 14.93 -0.97 8.00
CA THR A 78 14.37 -1.38 6.71
C THR A 78 13.86 -0.14 5.98
N PRO A 79 14.47 0.26 4.86
CA PRO A 79 14.05 1.44 4.12
C PRO A 79 12.64 1.23 3.56
N VAL A 80 11.83 2.28 3.64
CA VAL A 80 10.43 2.25 3.17
C VAL A 80 10.30 3.03 1.87
N TRP A 81 9.93 2.35 0.79
CA TRP A 81 9.54 2.97 -0.48
C TRP A 81 8.02 3.15 -0.50
N PHE A 82 7.56 4.40 -0.62
CA PHE A 82 6.15 4.71 -0.87
C PHE A 82 5.84 4.90 -2.36
N GLU A 83 4.89 4.14 -2.90
CA GLU A 83 4.37 4.30 -4.27
C GLU A 83 3.09 5.18 -4.28
N PRO A 84 3.15 6.45 -4.72
CA PRO A 84 1.98 7.28 -5.02
C PRO A 84 1.15 6.79 -6.24
N VAL A 85 0.31 5.77 -6.03
CA VAL A 85 -0.61 5.12 -7.00
C VAL A 85 -1.41 6.07 -7.90
N SER A 86 -1.92 7.17 -7.36
CA SER A 86 -2.71 8.15 -8.11
C SER A 86 -2.65 9.52 -7.45
N VAL A 87 -3.03 10.57 -8.17
CA VAL A 87 -3.02 11.95 -7.66
C VAL A 87 -3.81 12.09 -6.35
N ALA A 88 -4.96 11.43 -6.24
CA ALA A 88 -5.77 11.49 -5.03
C ALA A 88 -5.13 10.71 -3.86
N LYS A 89 -4.60 9.51 -4.14
CA LYS A 89 -4.05 8.62 -3.11
C LYS A 89 -2.65 9.04 -2.65
N SER A 90 -1.88 9.71 -3.50
CA SER A 90 -0.54 10.21 -3.18
C SER A 90 -0.54 11.08 -1.93
N ARG A 91 -1.62 11.84 -1.69
CA ARG A 91 -1.81 12.69 -0.48
C ARG A 91 -1.69 11.91 0.85
N ARG A 92 -1.86 10.59 0.84
CA ARG A 92 -1.67 9.74 2.04
C ARG A 92 -0.23 9.78 2.56
N ILE A 93 0.74 10.14 1.71
CA ILE A 93 2.15 10.33 2.07
C ILE A 93 2.32 11.29 3.26
N VAL A 94 1.48 12.32 3.38
CA VAL A 94 1.56 13.33 4.45
C VAL A 94 1.58 12.69 5.84
N SER A 95 0.91 11.55 6.00
CA SER A 95 0.82 10.84 7.28
C SER A 95 2.02 9.96 7.62
N VAL A 96 2.87 9.65 6.64
CA VAL A 96 3.97 8.66 6.75
C VAL A 96 5.31 9.13 6.17
N VAL A 97 5.40 10.35 5.63
CA VAL A 97 6.61 10.87 4.95
C VAL A 97 7.88 10.75 5.77
N LYS A 98 7.80 10.92 7.10
CA LYS A 98 8.93 10.78 8.04
C LYS A 98 9.53 9.37 8.10
N TYR A 99 8.83 8.37 7.58
CA TYR A 99 9.27 6.97 7.56
C TYR A 99 9.79 6.55 6.17
N VAL A 100 9.51 7.34 5.14
CA VAL A 100 9.85 7.00 3.75
C VAL A 100 11.30 7.36 3.47
N VAL A 101 12.04 6.42 2.89
CA VAL A 101 13.44 6.58 2.50
C VAL A 101 13.54 6.25 1.03
N LEU A 102 14.11 7.16 0.23
CA LEU A 102 14.38 6.88 -1.17
C LEU A 102 15.55 5.89 -1.24
N PRO A 103 15.41 4.75 -1.94
CA PRO A 103 16.56 3.87 -2.17
C PRO A 103 17.64 4.64 -2.95
N HIS A 104 18.87 4.62 -2.43
CA HIS A 104 20.07 5.16 -3.08
C HIS A 104 20.70 4.12 -4.01
#